data_AF-A0A6N9T519-F1
#
_entry.id   AF-A0A6N9T519-F1
#
_cell.length_a   1.000
_cell.length_b   1.000
_cell.length_c   1.000
_cell.angle_alpha   90.00
_cell.angle_beta   90.00
_cell.angle_gamma   90.00
#
_symmetry.space_group_name_H-M   'P 1'
#
loop_
_entity.id
_entity.type
_entity.pdbx_description
1 polymer ?
#
loop_
_entity_poly.entity_id
_entity_poly.type
_entity_poly.pdbx_seq_one_letter_code
_entity_poly.pdbx_strand_id
1 'polypeptide(L)'
;MAQDDDARIAAARESFTGRNLTGSQFDEAQMICGIVKRRIEKTGSFREALTDYAHAFARSERFDAVQAETVIRDMFKALNGQTMNAMREGLKERDAEIERTPSEDIHLMARSIPDRIKDGLTMPFYRAYDEAGLELSQKLGITEQTAKALMKETFQEAEGMDLYEYCKRVEEAYHRPVREAERGARKAEAFEKHHITPTL
;
A
#
# COMPACT_ATOMS: atom_id res chain seq x y z
N MET A 1 -1.19 20.12 -2.83
CA MET A 1 -1.98 18.86 -2.82
C MET A 1 -3.33 19.06 -2.14
N ALA A 2 -3.40 19.44 -0.86
CA ALA A 2 -4.70 19.58 -0.14
C ALA A 2 -5.75 20.45 -0.87
N GLN A 3 -5.38 21.63 -1.39
CA GLN A 3 -6.33 22.49 -2.12
C GLN A 3 -6.85 21.89 -3.44
N ASP A 4 -6.05 21.05 -4.10
CA ASP A 4 -6.44 20.37 -5.35
C ASP A 4 -7.35 19.18 -5.06
N ASP A 5 -7.08 18.46 -3.96
CA ASP A 5 -7.95 17.40 -3.46
C ASP A 5 -9.31 17.95 -3.01
N ASP A 6 -9.34 19.06 -2.28
CA ASP A 6 -10.60 19.71 -1.86
C ASP A 6 -11.44 20.17 -3.06
N ALA A 7 -10.80 20.73 -4.08
CA ALA A 7 -11.48 21.15 -5.32
C ALA A 7 -12.06 19.94 -6.08
N ARG A 8 -11.31 18.83 -6.16
CA ARG A 8 -11.79 17.58 -6.78
C ARG A 8 -12.94 16.95 -6.00
N ILE A 9 -12.89 16.96 -4.67
CA ILE A 9 -13.96 16.46 -3.81
C ILE A 9 -15.23 17.29 -4.00
N ALA A 10 -15.11 18.63 -4.01
CA ALA A 10 -16.23 19.52 -4.29
C ALA A 10 -16.83 19.27 -5.68
N ALA A 11 -16.00 19.12 -6.72
CA ALA A 11 -16.46 18.81 -8.06
C ALA A 11 -17.17 17.44 -8.14
N ALA A 12 -16.66 16.43 -7.43
CA ALA A 12 -17.30 15.13 -7.33
C ALA A 12 -18.64 15.20 -6.58
N ARG A 13 -18.76 16.06 -5.57
CA ARG A 13 -20.02 16.33 -4.85
C ARG A 13 -21.08 16.94 -5.76
N GLU A 14 -20.68 17.83 -6.66
CA GLU A 14 -21.57 18.46 -7.65
C GLU A 14 -21.86 17.58 -8.88
N SER A 15 -21.22 16.40 -8.98
CA SER A 15 -21.47 15.47 -10.08
C SER A 15 -22.89 14.91 -10.07
N PHE A 16 -23.34 14.35 -11.19
CA PHE A 16 -24.68 13.77 -11.34
C PHE A 16 -25.01 12.76 -10.23
N THR A 17 -24.06 11.88 -9.92
CA THR A 17 -24.20 10.85 -8.88
C THR A 17 -23.98 11.45 -7.51
N GLY A 18 -22.95 12.29 -7.32
CA GLY A 18 -22.59 12.89 -6.04
C GLY A 18 -23.71 13.71 -5.39
N ARG A 19 -24.43 14.52 -6.18
CA ARG A 19 -25.52 15.37 -5.67
C ARG A 19 -26.74 14.59 -5.18
N ASN A 20 -26.89 13.35 -5.65
CA ASN A 20 -28.01 12.47 -5.29
C ASN A 20 -27.72 11.63 -4.03
N LEU A 21 -26.48 11.64 -3.54
CA LEU A 21 -26.08 10.94 -2.32
C LEU A 21 -26.30 11.82 -1.09
N THR A 22 -26.67 11.20 0.03
CA THR A 22 -26.58 11.83 1.34
C THR A 22 -25.10 12.18 1.65
N GLY A 23 -24.86 12.98 2.68
CA GLY A 23 -23.49 13.26 3.13
C GLY A 23 -22.73 11.97 3.48
N SER A 24 -23.34 11.10 4.30
CA SER A 24 -22.73 9.83 4.70
C SER A 24 -22.45 8.90 3.53
N GLN A 25 -23.40 8.75 2.61
CA GLN A 25 -23.21 7.92 1.41
C GLN A 25 -22.08 8.43 0.53
N PHE A 26 -21.92 9.75 0.42
CA PHE A 26 -20.84 10.35 -0.34
C PHE A 26 -19.48 10.12 0.31
N ASP A 27 -19.37 10.33 1.63
CA ASP A 27 -18.14 10.11 2.38
C ASP A 27 -17.71 8.63 2.30
N GLU A 28 -18.65 7.70 2.45
CA GLU A 28 -18.40 6.26 2.29
C GLU A 28 -17.96 5.91 0.87
N ALA A 29 -18.67 6.42 -0.15
CA ALA A 29 -18.30 6.20 -1.55
C ALA A 29 -16.89 6.76 -1.85
N GLN A 30 -16.51 7.89 -1.27
CA GLN A 30 -15.17 8.45 -1.40
C GLN A 30 -14.10 7.52 -0.80
N MET A 31 -14.33 7.01 0.41
CA MET A 31 -13.41 6.06 1.06
C MET A 31 -13.26 4.78 0.23
N ILE A 32 -14.37 4.23 -0.25
CA ILE A 32 -14.37 3.04 -1.12
C ILE A 32 -13.59 3.32 -2.41
N CYS A 33 -13.79 4.47 -3.04
CA CYS A 33 -13.04 4.86 -4.24
C CYS A 33 -11.54 4.93 -3.96
N GLY A 34 -11.12 5.43 -2.79
CA GLY A 34 -9.73 5.44 -2.35
C GLY A 34 -9.14 4.02 -2.21
N ILE A 35 -9.89 3.10 -1.59
CA ILE A 35 -9.47 1.70 -1.45
C ILE A 35 -9.34 1.03 -2.83
N VAL A 36 -10.30 1.24 -3.72
CA VAL A 36 -10.28 0.69 -5.07
C VAL A 36 -9.11 1.26 -5.87
N LYS A 37 -8.87 2.57 -5.80
CA LYS A 37 -7.71 3.22 -6.44
C LYS A 37 -6.41 2.59 -5.97
N ARG A 38 -6.23 2.47 -4.66
CA ARG A 38 -5.05 1.86 -4.05
C ARG A 38 -4.84 0.43 -4.53
N ARG A 39 -5.92 -0.35 -4.70
CA ARG A 39 -5.85 -1.72 -5.23
C ARG A 39 -5.41 -1.75 -6.70
N ILE A 40 -5.92 -0.84 -7.52
CA ILE A 40 -5.49 -0.70 -8.93
C ILE A 40 -4.00 -0.36 -9.00
N GLU A 41 -3.53 0.61 -8.21
CA GLU A 41 -2.11 0.99 -8.15
C GLU A 41 -1.24 -0.16 -7.63
N LYS A 42 -1.75 -0.96 -6.70
CA LYS A 42 -0.99 -2.07 -6.12
C LYS A 42 -0.80 -3.24 -7.09
N THR A 43 -1.89 -3.67 -7.73
CA THR A 43 -1.94 -4.97 -8.43
C THR A 43 -2.53 -4.90 -9.84
N GLY A 44 -2.94 -3.72 -10.32
CA GLY A 44 -3.64 -3.61 -11.61
C GLY A 44 -5.01 -4.33 -11.64
N SER A 45 -5.63 -4.55 -10.49
CA SER A 45 -6.92 -5.24 -10.38
C SER A 45 -7.88 -4.47 -9.47
N PHE A 46 -9.19 -4.64 -9.69
CA PHE A 46 -10.20 -3.98 -8.86
C PHE A 46 -11.54 -4.69 -8.76
N ARG A 47 -11.84 -5.66 -9.64
CA ARG A 47 -13.20 -6.22 -9.74
C ARG A 47 -13.68 -6.85 -8.44
N GLU A 48 -12.86 -7.69 -7.80
CA GLU A 48 -13.19 -8.30 -6.51
C GLU A 48 -13.45 -7.24 -5.43
N ALA A 49 -12.51 -6.29 -5.25
CA ALA A 49 -12.66 -5.22 -4.29
C ALA A 49 -13.93 -4.38 -4.55
N LEU A 50 -14.18 -4.02 -5.81
CA LEU A 50 -15.37 -3.28 -6.20
C LEU A 50 -16.65 -4.05 -5.84
N THR A 51 -16.73 -5.33 -6.18
CA THR A 51 -17.87 -6.19 -5.86
C THR A 51 -18.07 -6.30 -4.35
N ASP A 52 -17.02 -6.58 -3.58
CA ASP A 52 -17.08 -6.72 -2.13
C ASP A 52 -17.54 -5.42 -1.44
N TYR A 53 -16.97 -4.28 -1.85
CA TYR A 53 -17.34 -2.99 -1.29
C TYR A 53 -18.71 -2.49 -1.78
N ALA A 54 -19.14 -2.84 -3.00
CA ALA A 54 -20.50 -2.55 -3.45
C ALA A 54 -21.54 -3.31 -2.62
N HIS A 55 -21.28 -4.59 -2.33
CA HIS A 55 -22.12 -5.38 -1.41
C HIS A 55 -22.10 -4.83 0.02
N ALA A 56 -20.95 -4.36 0.51
CA ALA A 56 -20.86 -3.73 1.82
C ALA A 56 -21.63 -2.40 1.87
N PHE A 57 -21.48 -1.55 0.85
CA PHE A 57 -22.11 -0.24 0.77
C PHE A 57 -23.63 -0.33 0.66
N ALA A 58 -24.16 -1.30 -0.10
CA ALA A 58 -25.60 -1.50 -0.24
C ALA A 58 -26.30 -2.04 1.03
N ARG A 59 -25.58 -2.64 1.98
CA ARG A 59 -26.18 -3.43 3.07
C ARG A 59 -27.12 -2.65 3.98
N SER A 60 -26.85 -1.36 4.20
CA SER A 60 -27.64 -0.47 5.05
C SER A 60 -28.42 0.57 4.27
N GLU A 61 -28.47 0.43 2.94
CA GLU A 61 -28.94 1.47 2.03
C GLU A 61 -30.22 1.07 1.30
N ARG A 62 -30.87 2.05 0.67
CA ARG A 62 -32.11 1.83 -0.11
C ARG A 62 -31.86 1.34 -1.54
N PHE A 63 -30.59 1.13 -1.90
CA PHE A 63 -30.17 0.67 -3.22
C PHE A 63 -29.50 -0.70 -3.14
N ASP A 64 -29.54 -1.46 -4.22
CA ASP A 64 -28.90 -2.79 -4.29
C ASP A 64 -27.40 -2.71 -4.63
N ALA A 65 -26.72 -3.86 -4.64
CA ALA A 65 -25.30 -3.95 -4.94
C ALA A 65 -24.94 -3.50 -6.37
N VAL A 66 -25.85 -3.65 -7.34
CA VAL A 66 -25.61 -3.24 -8.74
C VAL A 66 -25.66 -1.72 -8.85
N GLN A 67 -26.62 -1.11 -8.16
CA GLN A 67 -26.72 0.34 -8.03
C GLN A 67 -25.52 0.90 -7.24
N ALA A 68 -25.12 0.25 -6.14
CA ALA A 68 -23.93 0.61 -5.38
C ALA A 68 -22.66 0.57 -6.24
N GLU A 69 -22.47 -0.49 -7.04
CA GLU A 69 -21.34 -0.59 -7.96
C GLU A 69 -21.33 0.57 -8.97
N THR A 70 -22.50 0.90 -9.53
CA THR A 70 -22.65 2.03 -10.46
C THR A 70 -22.27 3.35 -9.79
N VAL A 71 -22.76 3.59 -8.57
CA VAL A 71 -22.41 4.76 -7.77
C VAL A 71 -20.90 4.85 -7.56
N ILE A 72 -20.27 3.76 -7.12
CA ILE A 72 -18.82 3.73 -6.87
C ILE A 72 -18.03 3.98 -8.16
N ARG A 73 -18.45 3.43 -9.30
CA ARG A 73 -17.77 3.66 -10.60
C ARG A 73 -17.86 5.12 -11.05
N ASP A 74 -19.03 5.73 -10.93
CA ASP A 74 -19.24 7.13 -11.29
C ASP A 74 -18.47 8.07 -10.36
N MET A 75 -18.55 7.81 -9.05
CA MET A 75 -17.78 8.53 -8.04
C MET A 75 -16.29 8.40 -8.27
N PHE A 76 -15.79 7.21 -8.61
CA PHE A 76 -14.39 7.00 -8.93
C PHE A 76 -13.95 7.86 -10.12
N LYS A 77 -14.76 7.90 -11.18
CA LYS A 77 -14.47 8.72 -12.36
C LYS A 77 -14.49 10.20 -12.04
N ALA A 78 -15.48 10.66 -11.27
CA ALA A 78 -15.58 12.05 -10.85
C ALA A 78 -14.38 12.48 -9.98
N LEU A 79 -13.98 11.62 -9.05
CA LEU A 79 -12.85 11.88 -8.18
C LEU A 79 -11.52 11.84 -8.93
N ASN A 80 -11.31 10.89 -9.85
CA ASN A 80 -9.99 10.62 -10.44
C ASN A 80 -9.81 11.09 -11.90
N GLY A 81 -10.85 11.64 -12.53
CA GLY A 81 -10.84 12.08 -13.92
C GLY A 81 -10.84 10.95 -14.97
N GLN A 82 -10.77 9.69 -14.54
CA GLN A 82 -10.71 8.52 -15.40
C GLN A 82 -11.47 7.33 -14.79
N THR A 83 -11.89 6.39 -15.63
CA THR A 83 -12.54 5.17 -15.15
C THR A 83 -11.53 4.21 -14.54
N MET A 84 -12.00 3.29 -13.68
CA MET A 84 -11.15 2.22 -13.13
C MET A 84 -10.48 1.37 -14.22
N ASN A 85 -11.18 1.10 -15.33
CA ASN A 85 -10.61 0.37 -16.47
C ASN A 85 -9.53 1.19 -17.19
N ALA A 86 -9.76 2.48 -17.41
CA ALA A 86 -8.77 3.35 -18.03
C ALA A 86 -7.49 3.44 -17.19
N MET A 87 -7.64 3.59 -15.87
CA MET A 87 -6.51 3.57 -14.94
C MET A 87 -5.76 2.24 -14.98
N ARG A 88 -6.49 1.11 -15.00
CA ARG A 88 -5.91 -0.23 -15.11
C ARG A 88 -5.12 -0.41 -16.41
N GLU A 89 -5.71 -0.08 -17.55
CA GLU A 89 -5.01 -0.22 -18.84
C GLU A 89 -3.79 0.69 -18.90
N GLY A 90 -3.89 1.94 -18.45
CA GLY A 90 -2.73 2.85 -18.44
C GLY A 90 -1.58 2.34 -17.57
N LEU A 91 -1.87 1.68 -16.44
CA LEU A 91 -0.84 1.01 -15.64
C LEU A 91 -0.27 -0.21 -16.36
N LYS A 92 -1.13 -1.04 -16.96
CA LYS A 92 -0.71 -2.23 -17.69
C LYS A 92 0.17 -1.90 -18.90
N GLU A 93 -0.13 -0.83 -19.62
CA GLU A 93 0.67 -0.32 -20.73
C GLU A 93 2.06 0.12 -20.23
N ARG A 94 2.12 0.94 -19.18
CA ARG A 94 3.40 1.36 -18.58
C ARG A 94 4.21 0.19 -18.01
N ASP A 95 3.55 -0.78 -17.38
CA ASP A 95 4.18 -2.02 -16.89
C ASP A 95 4.75 -2.87 -18.04
N ALA A 96 4.20 -2.77 -19.26
CA ALA A 96 4.69 -3.49 -20.44
C ALA A 96 5.77 -2.72 -21.21
N GLU A 97 5.72 -1.39 -21.18
CA GLU A 97 6.70 -0.51 -21.83
C GLU A 97 7.99 -0.35 -21.03
N ILE A 98 7.96 -0.63 -19.73
CA ILE A 98 9.16 -0.50 -18.92
C ILE A 98 10.24 -1.46 -19.40
N GLU A 99 11.36 -0.89 -19.85
CA GLU A 99 12.51 -1.68 -20.23
C GLU A 99 12.98 -2.47 -19.00
N ARG A 100 13.10 -3.78 -19.15
CA ARG A 100 13.66 -4.65 -18.11
C ARG A 100 15.17 -4.48 -17.93
N THR A 101 15.78 -3.55 -18.66
CA THR A 101 17.19 -3.21 -18.46
C THR A 101 17.35 -2.58 -17.08
N PRO A 102 18.29 -3.07 -16.25
CA PRO A 102 18.62 -2.46 -14.98
C PRO A 102 18.85 -0.96 -15.13
N SER A 103 17.96 -0.15 -14.57
CA SER A 103 18.24 1.26 -14.38
C SER A 103 18.93 1.46 -13.03
N GLU A 104 19.88 2.40 -13.00
CA GLU A 104 20.59 2.78 -11.78
C GLU A 104 19.61 3.16 -10.66
N ASP A 105 18.48 3.77 -11.03
CA ASP A 105 17.39 4.14 -10.11
C ASP A 105 16.71 2.94 -9.44
N ILE A 106 16.40 1.88 -10.20
CA ILE A 106 15.79 0.65 -9.65
C ILE A 106 16.78 -0.03 -8.70
N HIS A 107 18.04 -0.09 -9.10
CA HIS A 107 19.10 -0.69 -8.30
C HIS A 107 19.34 0.10 -7.00
N LEU A 108 19.42 1.43 -7.08
CA LEU A 108 19.56 2.31 -5.93
C LEU A 108 18.41 2.12 -4.94
N MET A 109 17.17 2.03 -5.44
CA MET A 109 16.02 1.77 -4.59
C MET A 109 16.12 0.41 -3.88
N ALA A 110 16.50 -0.65 -4.61
CA ALA A 110 16.70 -1.97 -4.03
C ALA A 110 17.79 -1.97 -2.95
N ARG A 111 18.89 -1.24 -3.17
CA ARG A 111 19.99 -1.07 -2.20
C ARG A 111 19.64 -0.22 -0.99
N SER A 112 18.60 0.60 -1.07
CA SER A 112 18.13 1.37 0.09
C SER A 112 17.44 0.51 1.16
N ILE A 113 16.85 -0.63 0.79
CA ILE A 113 16.08 -1.48 1.69
C ILE A 113 16.91 -1.98 2.89
N PRO A 114 18.13 -2.52 2.69
CA PRO A 114 19.04 -2.86 3.79
C PRO A 114 19.30 -1.72 4.77
N ASP A 115 19.42 -0.49 4.29
CA ASP A 115 19.68 0.66 5.16
C ASP A 115 18.43 1.07 5.94
N ARG A 116 17.24 0.98 5.32
CA ARG A 116 15.95 1.13 6.03
C ARG A 116 15.76 0.10 7.14
N ILE A 117 16.25 -1.14 6.95
CA ILE A 117 16.20 -2.20 7.98
C ILE A 117 17.09 -1.86 9.18
N LYS A 118 18.22 -1.18 8.94
CA LYS A 118 19.16 -0.76 9.99
C LYS A 118 18.70 0.50 10.71
N ASP A 119 17.92 1.35 10.05
CA ASP A 119 17.49 2.65 10.59
C ASP A 119 16.27 2.54 11.51
N GLY A 120 16.27 3.34 12.58
CA GLY A 120 15.16 3.45 13.55
C GLY A 120 14.84 2.20 14.41
N LEU A 121 13.60 2.15 14.92
CA LEU A 121 13.04 1.01 15.65
C LEU A 121 12.85 -0.16 14.69
N THR A 122 13.68 -1.20 14.81
CA THR A 122 13.67 -2.47 14.05
C THR A 122 12.62 -2.54 12.92
N MET A 123 12.90 -1.94 11.75
CA MET A 123 11.98 -2.01 10.62
C MET A 123 12.14 -3.35 9.90
N PRO A 124 11.15 -4.26 9.94
CA PRO A 124 11.28 -5.54 9.27
C PRO A 124 11.25 -5.38 7.74
N PHE A 125 11.89 -6.30 7.03
CA PHE A 125 12.03 -6.37 5.58
C PHE A 125 10.70 -6.14 4.87
N TYR A 126 9.61 -6.77 5.31
CA TYR A 126 8.33 -6.62 4.61
C TYR A 126 7.82 -5.18 4.62
N ARG A 127 8.13 -4.38 5.64
CA ARG A 127 7.80 -2.94 5.70
C ARG A 127 8.72 -2.14 4.81
N ALA A 128 10.03 -2.31 4.96
CA ALA A 128 11.03 -1.62 4.14
C ALA A 128 10.81 -1.88 2.64
N TYR A 129 10.48 -3.11 2.28
CA TYR A 129 10.17 -3.53 0.91
C TYR A 129 8.83 -2.99 0.40
N ASP A 130 7.82 -2.86 1.27
CA ASP A 130 6.55 -2.25 0.90
C ASP A 130 6.70 -0.75 0.61
N GLU A 131 7.41 -0.03 1.48
CA GLU A 131 7.68 1.40 1.31
C GLU A 131 8.54 1.69 0.07
N ALA A 132 9.63 0.97 -0.12
CA ALA A 132 10.49 1.12 -1.30
C ALA A 132 9.72 0.79 -2.60
N GLY A 133 8.86 -0.23 -2.57
CA GLY A 133 8.03 -0.59 -3.71
C GLY A 133 6.98 0.46 -4.04
N LEU A 134 6.35 1.06 -3.03
CA LEU A 134 5.41 2.17 -3.20
C LEU A 134 6.13 3.38 -3.82
N GLU A 135 7.26 3.78 -3.27
CA GLU A 135 8.04 4.91 -3.75
C GLU A 135 8.47 4.73 -5.21
N LEU A 136 9.00 3.54 -5.55
CA LEU A 136 9.42 3.24 -6.91
C LEU A 136 8.24 3.20 -7.89
N SER A 137 7.11 2.62 -7.50
CA SER A 137 5.91 2.59 -8.34
C SER A 137 5.38 3.99 -8.64
N GLN A 138 5.44 4.91 -7.67
CA GLN A 138 5.04 6.29 -7.85
C GLN A 138 6.01 7.03 -8.78
N LYS A 139 7.32 6.80 -8.60
CA LYS A 139 8.37 7.40 -9.45
C LYS A 139 8.24 6.97 -10.91
N LEU A 140 7.94 5.69 -11.15
CA LEU A 140 7.89 5.12 -12.50
C LEU A 140 6.47 5.08 -13.10
N GLY A 141 5.45 5.40 -12.31
CA GLY A 141 4.04 5.36 -12.73
C GLY A 141 3.51 3.94 -13.00
N ILE A 142 4.16 2.90 -12.52
CA ILE A 142 3.82 1.48 -12.72
C ILE A 142 3.04 0.91 -11.52
N THR A 143 2.64 -0.36 -11.58
CA THR A 143 2.10 -1.03 -10.41
C THR A 143 3.18 -1.34 -9.36
N GLU A 144 2.81 -1.36 -8.07
CA GLU A 144 3.73 -1.79 -7.01
C GLU A 144 4.24 -3.20 -7.18
N GLN A 145 3.41 -4.09 -7.72
CA GLN A 145 3.82 -5.45 -8.00
C GLN A 145 4.96 -5.49 -9.02
N THR A 146 4.86 -4.71 -10.10
CA THR A 146 5.90 -4.59 -11.12
C THR A 146 7.15 -3.91 -10.57
N ALA A 147 7.00 -2.81 -9.80
CA ALA A 147 8.13 -2.15 -9.14
C ALA A 147 8.92 -3.10 -8.22
N LYS A 148 8.20 -3.90 -7.43
CA LYS A 148 8.77 -4.93 -6.55
C LYS A 148 9.49 -6.04 -7.33
N ALA A 149 8.92 -6.51 -8.44
CA ALA A 149 9.57 -7.49 -9.31
C ALA A 149 10.88 -6.94 -9.87
N LEU A 150 10.87 -5.72 -10.41
CA LEU A 150 12.05 -5.05 -10.96
C LEU A 150 13.16 -4.88 -9.92
N MET A 151 12.83 -4.46 -8.69
CA MET A 151 13.83 -4.34 -7.62
C MET A 151 14.51 -5.69 -7.33
N LYS A 152 13.76 -6.79 -7.30
CA LYS A 152 14.33 -8.12 -7.08
C LYS A 152 15.22 -8.56 -8.23
N GLU A 153 14.73 -8.44 -9.46
CA GLU A 153 15.45 -8.82 -10.68
C GLU A 153 16.76 -8.03 -10.80
N THR A 154 16.68 -6.71 -10.70
CA THR A 154 17.84 -5.81 -10.79
C THR A 154 18.85 -6.04 -9.68
N PHE A 155 18.40 -6.31 -8.44
CA PHE A 155 19.31 -6.62 -7.33
C PHE A 155 20.02 -7.97 -7.55
N GLN A 156 19.28 -8.99 -7.97
CA GLN A 156 19.83 -10.32 -8.26
C GLN A 156 20.86 -10.28 -9.40
N GLU A 157 20.61 -9.51 -10.46
CA GLU A 157 21.53 -9.34 -11.59
C GLU A 157 22.82 -8.61 -11.19
N ALA A 158 22.70 -7.57 -10.36
CA ALA A 158 23.84 -6.76 -9.94
C ALA A 158 24.69 -7.40 -8.82
N GLU A 159 24.05 -8.03 -7.83
CA GLU A 159 24.69 -8.51 -6.60
C GLU A 159 24.84 -10.05 -6.58
N GLY A 160 24.25 -10.76 -7.54
CA GLY A 160 24.31 -12.23 -7.63
C GLY A 160 23.56 -12.97 -6.53
N MET A 161 22.72 -12.28 -5.75
CA MET A 161 21.98 -12.85 -4.61
C MET A 161 20.56 -12.29 -4.55
N ASP A 162 19.63 -13.10 -4.02
CA ASP A 162 18.24 -12.68 -3.88
C ASP A 162 18.11 -11.58 -2.82
N LEU A 163 17.34 -10.53 -3.17
CA LEU A 163 17.13 -9.37 -2.32
C LEU A 163 16.50 -9.74 -0.96
N TYR A 164 15.57 -10.70 -0.94
CA TYR A 164 14.95 -11.14 0.30
C TYR A 164 15.97 -11.88 1.17
N GLU A 165 16.74 -12.81 0.61
CA GLU A 165 17.79 -13.53 1.36
C GLU A 165 18.83 -12.57 1.93
N TYR A 166 19.30 -11.60 1.14
CA TYR A 166 20.24 -10.59 1.58
C TYR A 166 19.68 -9.79 2.76
N CYS A 167 18.46 -9.26 2.61
CA CYS A 167 17.81 -8.47 3.64
C CYS A 167 17.48 -9.28 4.90
N LYS A 168 17.19 -10.57 4.78
CA LYS A 168 17.01 -11.46 5.94
C LYS A 168 18.28 -11.58 6.77
N ARG A 169 19.45 -11.70 6.13
CA ARG A 169 20.73 -11.69 6.84
C ARG A 169 20.96 -10.35 7.56
N VAL A 170 20.56 -9.24 6.95
CA VAL A 170 20.63 -7.92 7.58
C VAL A 170 19.67 -7.83 8.78
N GLU A 171 18.41 -8.25 8.65
CA GLU A 171 17.48 -8.30 9.79
C GLU A 171 18.03 -9.15 10.94
N GLU A 172 18.57 -10.32 10.64
CA GLU A 172 19.16 -11.21 11.66
C GLU A 172 20.35 -10.56 12.35
N ALA A 173 21.24 -9.90 11.60
CA ALA A 173 22.41 -9.24 12.16
C ALA A 173 22.04 -8.04 13.06
N TYR A 174 21.03 -7.25 12.68
CA TYR A 174 20.72 -5.98 13.35
C TYR A 174 19.57 -6.09 14.37
N HIS A 175 18.53 -6.87 14.12
CA HIS A 175 17.36 -6.94 15.02
C HIS A 175 17.46 -8.05 16.04
N ARG A 176 18.17 -9.16 15.75
CA ARG A 176 18.29 -10.27 16.71
C ARG A 176 18.91 -9.81 18.04
N PRO A 177 20.03 -9.04 18.06
CA PRO A 177 20.60 -8.57 19.32
C PRO A 177 19.63 -7.67 20.10
N VAL A 178 18.91 -6.78 19.41
CA VAL A 178 17.93 -5.87 20.03
C VAL A 178 16.77 -6.66 20.64
N ARG A 179 16.20 -7.62 19.91
CA ARG A 179 15.10 -8.47 20.41
C ARG A 179 15.52 -9.36 21.57
N GLU A 180 16.74 -9.89 21.54
CA GLU A 180 17.28 -10.69 22.65
C GLU A 180 17.49 -9.83 23.91
N ALA A 181 18.01 -8.60 23.76
CA ALA A 181 18.15 -7.65 24.86
C ALA A 181 16.79 -7.25 25.46
N GLU A 182 15.79 -6.93 24.63
CA GLU A 182 14.43 -6.63 25.09
C GLU A 182 13.78 -7.82 25.82
N ARG A 183 13.96 -9.04 25.31
CA ARG A 183 13.46 -10.26 25.97
C ARG A 183 14.16 -10.50 27.31
N GLY A 184 15.47 -10.24 27.39
CA GLY A 184 16.24 -10.31 28.63
C GLY A 184 15.74 -9.31 29.67
N ALA A 185 15.56 -8.05 29.26
CA ALA A 185 15.03 -6.98 30.12
C ALA A 185 13.62 -7.31 30.65
N ARG A 186 12.70 -7.77 29.79
CA ARG A 186 11.35 -8.19 30.22
C ARG A 186 11.38 -9.36 31.20
N LYS A 187 12.29 -10.31 31.02
CA LYS A 187 12.45 -11.44 31.97
C LYS A 187 13.02 -10.98 33.30
N ALA A 188 13.98 -10.06 33.30
CA ALA A 188 14.54 -9.47 34.52
C ALA A 188 13.48 -8.67 35.29
N GLU A 189 12.71 -7.82 34.61
CA GLU A 189 11.59 -7.08 35.23
C GLU A 189 10.50 -8.01 35.77
N ALA A 190 10.17 -9.10 35.06
CA ALA A 190 9.21 -10.08 35.54
C ALA A 190 9.72 -10.82 36.78
N PHE A 191 11.01 -11.16 36.82
CA PHE A 191 11.63 -11.81 37.97
C PHE A 191 11.67 -10.88 39.20
N GLU A 192 11.98 -9.59 39.00
CA GLU A 192 12.00 -8.58 40.06
C GLU A 192 10.58 -8.34 40.64
N LYS A 193 9.56 -8.23 39.79
CA LYS A 193 8.16 -8.10 40.22
C LYS A 193 7.66 -9.32 41.01
N HIS A 194 8.09 -10.53 40.66
CA HIS A 194 7.73 -11.74 41.40
C HIS A 194 8.42 -11.84 42.78
N HIS A 195 9.55 -11.16 42.99
CA HIS A 195 10.28 -11.18 44.27
C HIS A 195 9.84 -10.09 45.27
N ILE A 196 9.03 -9.11 44.86
CA ILE A 196 8.57 -7.98 45.71
C ILE A 196 7.15 -8.21 46.29
N THR A 197 6.59 -9.42 46.20
CA THR A 197 5.34 -9.76 46.94
C THR A 197 5.69 -10.51 48.23
N PRO A 198 5.95 -9.82 49.37
CA PRO A 198 5.98 -10.49 50.65
C PRO A 198 4.55 -10.87 51.01
N THR A 199 4.34 -12.16 51.25
CA THR A 199 3.15 -12.70 51.94
C THR A 199 2.96 -11.96 53.27
N LEU A 200 1.84 -11.26 53.39
CA LEU A 200 1.23 -10.88 54.68
C LEU A 200 0.39 -12.04 55.21
#